data_AF-A0AA46SUP8-F1
#
_entry.id   AF-A0AA46SUP8-F1
#
_cell.length_a   1.000
_cell.length_b   1.000
_cell.length_c   1.000
_cell.angle_alpha   90.00
_cell.angle_beta   90.00
_cell.angle_gamma   90.00
#
_symmetry.space_group_name_H-M   'P 1'
#
loop_
_entity.id
_entity.type
_entity.pdbx_description
1 polymer ?
#
loop_
_entity_poly.entity_id
_entity_poly.type
_entity_poly.pdbx_seq_one_letter_code
_entity_poly.pdbx_strand_id
1 'polypeptide(L)'
;MRWCLMLVAMMSSGTLSAAEPFRMQNLMLLQPESVMRDRAESVEDLAAYVKALNATASRELARVATPRPAAGFVAVAVRPGGRSRIWLDVTPALPDPVANTLVSALERVPPFQAKGGVVVFALNVTLWDAPPTGRQGPSPAAWQRAAEGEQSPIEIGDLVDRVWPASAAH
;
A
#
# COMPACT_ATOMS: atom_id res chain seq x y z
N MET A 1 -30.51 -49.78 -36.79
CA MET A 1 -29.97 -48.48 -37.25
C MET A 1 -30.86 -47.36 -36.72
N ARG A 2 -30.24 -46.24 -36.31
CA ARG A 2 -30.83 -44.98 -35.76
C ARG A 2 -30.87 -44.97 -34.22
N TRP A 3 -29.72 -44.79 -33.59
CA TRP A 3 -29.03 -43.51 -33.24
C TRP A 3 -29.62 -42.79 -32.03
N CYS A 4 -28.79 -42.79 -30.99
CA CYS A 4 -28.80 -41.93 -29.81
C CYS A 4 -29.01 -40.46 -30.15
N LEU A 5 -29.76 -39.76 -29.31
CA LEU A 5 -29.54 -38.34 -29.04
C LEU A 5 -29.87 -38.09 -27.56
N MET A 6 -28.88 -38.33 -26.71
CA MET A 6 -28.80 -37.73 -25.38
C MET A 6 -28.40 -36.27 -25.57
N LEU A 7 -29.29 -35.34 -25.22
CA LEU A 7 -28.97 -33.93 -25.02
C LEU A 7 -28.44 -33.76 -23.60
N VAL A 8 -27.12 -33.79 -23.44
CA VAL A 8 -26.44 -33.36 -22.21
C VAL A 8 -26.43 -31.83 -22.22
N ALA A 9 -27.31 -31.23 -21.42
CA ALA A 9 -27.27 -29.80 -21.12
C ALA A 9 -26.10 -29.52 -20.17
N MET A 10 -24.96 -29.17 -20.76
CA MET A 10 -23.77 -28.74 -20.03
C MET A 10 -24.01 -27.29 -19.55
N MET A 11 -24.56 -27.13 -18.34
CA MET A 11 -24.70 -25.81 -17.71
C MET A 11 -23.32 -25.33 -17.28
N SER A 12 -22.71 -24.49 -18.10
CA SER A 12 -21.49 -23.74 -17.79
C SER A 12 -21.75 -22.85 -16.58
N SER A 13 -21.38 -23.32 -15.39
CA SER A 13 -21.33 -22.49 -14.19
C SER A 13 -20.13 -21.56 -14.34
N GLY A 14 -20.38 -20.36 -14.90
CA GLY A 14 -19.40 -19.28 -14.86
C GLY A 14 -19.19 -18.87 -13.40
N THR A 15 -18.03 -19.19 -12.85
CA THR A 15 -17.58 -18.61 -11.59
C THR A 15 -17.40 -17.11 -11.82
N LEU A 16 -18.35 -16.30 -11.34
CA LEU A 16 -18.15 -14.87 -11.15
C LEU A 16 -16.98 -14.71 -10.17
N SER A 17 -15.79 -14.39 -10.69
CA SER A 17 -14.66 -13.99 -9.85
C SER A 17 -14.98 -12.64 -9.25
N ALA A 18 -15.06 -12.58 -7.92
CA ALA A 18 -15.13 -11.30 -7.24
C ALA A 18 -13.86 -10.48 -7.54
N ALA A 19 -14.01 -9.17 -7.73
CA ALA A 19 -12.88 -8.30 -8.00
C ALA A 19 -11.89 -8.33 -6.82
N GLU A 20 -10.59 -8.41 -7.10
CA GLU A 20 -9.59 -8.55 -6.05
C GLU A 20 -9.49 -7.23 -5.24
N PRO A 21 -9.80 -7.21 -3.93
CA PRO A 21 -9.93 -5.96 -3.19
C PRO A 21 -8.65 -5.15 -3.08
N PHE A 22 -7.50 -5.83 -3.02
CA PHE A 22 -6.19 -5.22 -2.90
C PHE A 22 -5.17 -6.10 -3.61
N ARG A 23 -4.46 -5.54 -4.59
CA ARG A 23 -3.38 -6.20 -5.32
C ARG A 23 -2.15 -5.30 -5.31
N MET A 24 -1.06 -5.80 -4.73
CA MET A 24 0.25 -5.16 -4.85
C MET A 24 0.84 -5.45 -6.24
N GLN A 25 1.17 -4.41 -6.99
CA GLN A 25 1.83 -4.49 -8.29
C GLN A 25 3.34 -4.63 -8.12
N ASN A 26 3.94 -3.78 -7.28
CA ASN A 26 5.35 -3.86 -6.91
C ASN A 26 5.63 -3.11 -5.59
N LEU A 27 6.83 -3.35 -5.05
CA LEU A 27 7.43 -2.58 -3.97
C LEU A 27 8.36 -1.54 -4.57
N MET A 28 8.20 -0.28 -4.17
CA MET A 28 9.04 0.84 -4.58
C MET A 28 9.88 1.31 -3.40
N LEU A 29 11.21 1.22 -3.53
CA LEU A 29 12.13 1.82 -2.58
C LEU A 29 12.23 3.32 -2.87
N LEU A 30 11.95 4.15 -1.87
CA LEU A 30 12.05 5.62 -2.02
C LEU A 30 13.38 6.16 -1.52
N GLN A 31 14.20 5.28 -0.93
CA GLN A 31 15.55 5.57 -0.48
C GLN A 31 16.53 4.66 -1.24
N PRO A 32 17.80 5.08 -1.37
CA PRO A 32 18.84 4.23 -1.93
C PRO A 32 18.92 2.88 -1.20
N GLU A 33 19.23 1.81 -1.94
CA GLU A 33 19.34 0.45 -1.38
C GLU A 33 20.41 0.37 -0.26
N SER A 34 21.48 1.16 -0.36
CA SER A 34 22.48 1.28 0.72
C SER A 34 21.85 1.78 2.02
N VAL A 35 21.06 2.85 1.96
CA VAL A 35 20.35 3.40 3.13
C VAL A 35 19.36 2.38 3.69
N MET A 36 18.64 1.65 2.82
CA MET A 36 17.72 0.61 3.25
C MET A 36 18.45 -0.54 3.96
N ARG A 37 19.60 -1.00 3.44
CA ARG A 37 20.39 -2.07 4.07
C ARG A 37 20.99 -1.66 5.40
N ASP A 38 21.43 -0.42 5.53
CA ASP A 38 22.03 0.07 6.76
C ASP A 38 20.98 0.29 7.86
N ARG A 39 19.72 0.57 7.47
CA ARG A 39 18.63 0.92 8.38
C ARG A 39 17.65 -0.21 8.66
N ALA A 40 17.40 -1.10 7.72
CA ALA A 40 16.59 -2.29 7.95
C ALA A 40 17.44 -3.38 8.58
N GLU A 41 16.93 -4.03 9.63
CA GLU A 41 17.64 -5.11 10.30
C GLU A 41 17.92 -6.30 9.36
N SER A 42 16.98 -6.61 8.47
CA SER A 42 17.16 -7.58 7.38
C SER A 42 16.19 -7.32 6.23
N VAL A 43 16.48 -7.86 5.04
CA VAL A 43 15.59 -7.80 3.87
C VAL A 43 14.36 -8.70 4.11
N GLU A 44 14.56 -9.79 4.85
CA GLU A 44 13.54 -10.75 5.24
C GLU A 44 12.46 -10.09 6.10
N ASP A 45 12.85 -9.23 7.05
CA ASP A 45 11.92 -8.50 7.91
C ASP A 45 11.08 -7.49 7.12
N LEU A 46 11.71 -6.79 6.16
CA LEU A 46 10.99 -5.90 5.25
C LEU A 46 9.98 -6.70 4.42
N ALA A 47 10.37 -7.84 3.85
CA ALA A 47 9.50 -8.70 3.06
C ALA A 47 8.32 -9.25 3.90
N ALA A 48 8.60 -9.68 5.13
CA ALA A 48 7.58 -10.14 6.07
C ALA A 48 6.60 -9.02 6.41
N TYR A 49 7.08 -7.81 6.66
CA TYR A 49 6.25 -6.65 6.94
C TYR A 49 5.37 -6.26 5.74
N VAL A 50 5.94 -6.21 4.53
CA VAL A 50 5.17 -5.96 3.29
C VAL A 50 4.08 -7.01 3.09
N LYS A 51 4.38 -8.29 3.34
CA LYS A 51 3.38 -9.38 3.28
C LYS A 51 2.25 -9.18 4.30
N ALA A 52 2.58 -8.76 5.52
CA ALA A 52 1.59 -8.51 6.57
C ALA A 52 0.70 -7.28 6.26
N LEU A 53 1.28 -6.23 5.69
CA LEU A 53 0.53 -5.07 5.17
C LEU A 53 -0.42 -5.49 4.05
N ASN A 54 0.06 -6.24 3.05
CA ASN A 54 -0.76 -6.73 1.94
C ASN A 54 -1.94 -7.58 2.47
N ALA A 55 -1.67 -8.55 3.34
CA ALA A 55 -2.71 -9.39 3.93
C ALA A 55 -3.73 -8.58 4.74
N THR A 56 -3.29 -7.54 5.45
CA THR A 56 -4.18 -6.67 6.23
C THR A 56 -5.04 -5.79 5.33
N ALA A 57 -4.45 -5.16 4.31
CA ALA A 57 -5.20 -4.37 3.34
C ALA A 57 -6.27 -5.21 2.62
N SER A 58 -5.91 -6.41 2.14
CA SER A 58 -6.87 -7.32 1.49
C SER A 58 -8.03 -7.68 2.40
N ARG A 59 -7.78 -7.97 3.69
CA ARG A 59 -8.85 -8.30 4.65
C ARG A 59 -9.78 -7.11 4.95
N GLU A 60 -9.24 -5.92 5.10
CA GLU A 60 -10.06 -4.73 5.40
C GLU A 60 -10.90 -4.33 4.17
N LEU A 61 -10.29 -4.31 2.98
CA LEU A 61 -10.98 -3.92 1.75
C LEU A 61 -11.99 -4.97 1.27
N ALA A 62 -11.83 -6.25 1.61
CA ALA A 62 -12.83 -7.29 1.34
C ALA A 62 -14.15 -7.06 2.09
N ARG A 63 -14.16 -6.25 3.16
CA ARG A 63 -15.35 -5.95 3.96
C ARG A 63 -16.10 -4.70 3.48
N VAL A 64 -15.58 -3.99 2.49
CA VAL A 64 -16.17 -2.76 1.97
C VAL A 64 -17.41 -3.09 1.14
N ALA A 65 -18.58 -2.65 1.61
CA ALA A 65 -19.86 -2.95 0.96
C ALA A 65 -20.01 -2.33 -0.44
N THR A 66 -19.37 -1.19 -0.69
CA THR A 66 -19.42 -0.49 -1.99
C THR A 66 -18.00 -0.24 -2.50
N PRO A 67 -17.40 -1.22 -3.19
CA PRO A 67 -16.10 -1.08 -3.84
C PRO A 67 -16.03 0.14 -4.75
N ARG A 68 -14.91 0.86 -4.69
CA ARG A 68 -14.60 1.95 -5.62
C ARG A 68 -13.21 1.69 -6.22
N PRO A 69 -13.14 1.19 -7.47
CA PRO A 69 -11.85 0.91 -8.10
C PRO A 69 -10.94 2.12 -8.05
N ALA A 70 -9.71 1.91 -7.58
CA ALA A 70 -8.68 2.94 -7.48
C ALA A 70 -7.28 2.33 -7.61
N ALA A 71 -6.33 3.12 -8.07
CA ALA A 71 -4.93 2.70 -8.20
C ALA A 71 -3.98 3.81 -7.77
N GLY A 72 -2.80 3.45 -7.31
CA GLY A 72 -1.83 4.40 -6.80
C GLY A 72 -0.87 3.77 -5.81
N PHE A 73 -0.63 4.46 -4.70
CA PHE A 73 0.39 4.08 -3.73
C PHE A 73 -0.15 4.04 -2.30
N VAL A 74 0.39 3.10 -1.54
CA VAL A 74 0.41 3.14 -0.08
C VAL A 74 1.83 3.46 0.33
N ALA A 75 2.08 4.71 0.74
CA ALA A 75 3.39 5.13 1.24
C ALA A 75 3.52 4.75 2.72
N VAL A 76 4.67 4.18 3.08
CA VAL A 76 4.95 3.63 4.40
C VAL A 76 6.26 4.21 4.90
N ALA A 77 6.24 4.72 6.13
CA ALA A 77 7.44 5.08 6.87
C ALA A 77 7.55 4.21 8.13
N VAL A 78 8.75 3.74 8.44
CA VAL A 78 9.08 2.99 9.66
C VAL A 78 10.21 3.71 10.38
N ARG A 79 10.00 4.03 11.65
CA ARG A 79 10.98 4.67 12.53
C ARG A 79 11.55 3.67 13.54
N PRO A 80 12.75 3.96 14.09
CA PRO A 80 13.25 3.26 15.26
C PRO A 80 12.23 3.28 16.41
N GLY A 81 12.21 2.20 17.18
CA GLY A 81 11.25 2.03 18.28
C GLY A 81 9.91 1.45 17.86
N GLY A 82 9.85 0.75 16.72
CA GLY A 82 8.67 0.00 16.29
C GLY A 82 7.47 0.86 15.89
N ARG A 83 7.71 2.08 15.38
CA ARG A 83 6.64 3.01 14.98
C ARG A 83 6.53 3.05 13.46
N SER A 84 5.31 3.04 12.93
CA SER A 84 5.06 3.22 11.50
C SER A 84 4.01 4.30 11.24
N ARG A 85 4.01 4.82 10.01
CA ARG A 85 3.06 5.80 9.51
C ARG A 85 2.66 5.45 8.08
N ILE A 86 1.37 5.62 7.77
CA ILE A 86 0.80 5.27 6.48
C ILE A 86 0.18 6.51 5.82
N TRP A 87 0.44 6.68 4.52
CA TRP A 87 -0.29 7.63 3.68
C TRP A 87 -0.88 6.92 2.47
N LEU A 88 -2.17 7.12 2.24
CA LEU A 88 -2.83 6.65 1.03
C LEU A 88 -2.75 7.72 -0.05
N ASP A 89 -2.38 7.30 -1.25
CA ASP A 89 -2.26 8.15 -2.41
C ASP A 89 -2.74 7.38 -3.65
N VAL A 90 -4.05 7.16 -3.67
CA VAL A 90 -4.75 6.43 -4.73
C VAL A 90 -5.73 7.34 -5.44
N THR A 91 -5.93 7.08 -6.73
CA THR A 91 -6.85 7.81 -7.59
C THR A 91 -7.88 6.84 -8.20
N PRO A 92 -9.19 7.12 -8.10
CA PRO A 92 -9.79 8.16 -7.26
C PRO A 92 -9.51 7.94 -5.77
N ALA A 93 -9.59 9.02 -4.98
CA ALA A 93 -9.45 8.92 -3.54
C ALA A 93 -10.55 8.01 -2.95
N LEU A 94 -10.16 7.20 -1.95
CA LEU A 94 -11.13 6.40 -1.21
C LEU A 94 -12.04 7.30 -0.36
N PRO A 95 -13.30 6.88 -0.12
CA PRO A 95 -14.13 7.56 0.87
C PRO A 95 -13.46 7.58 2.23
N ASP A 96 -13.55 8.71 2.96
CA ASP A 96 -12.87 8.90 4.26
C ASP A 96 -13.07 7.74 5.26
N PRO A 97 -14.28 7.16 5.43
CA PRO A 97 -14.45 6.03 6.35
C PRO A 97 -13.61 4.80 5.96
N VAL A 98 -13.51 4.52 4.66
CA VAL A 98 -12.72 3.40 4.12
C VAL A 98 -11.23 3.71 4.25
N ALA A 99 -10.81 4.92 3.85
CA ALA A 99 -9.43 5.37 3.95
C ALA A 99 -8.93 5.32 5.39
N ASN A 100 -9.68 5.89 6.34
CA ASN A 100 -9.31 5.95 7.75
C ASN A 100 -9.25 4.56 8.40
N THR A 101 -10.20 3.68 8.06
CA THR A 101 -10.20 2.29 8.53
C THR A 101 -8.95 1.55 8.03
N LEU A 102 -8.65 1.68 6.73
CA LEU A 102 -7.49 1.04 6.11
C LEU A 102 -6.18 1.57 6.72
N VAL A 103 -6.00 2.89 6.82
CA VAL A 103 -4.81 3.51 7.44
C VAL A 103 -4.63 3.00 8.86
N SER A 104 -5.69 3.06 9.68
CA SER A 104 -5.63 2.63 11.08
C SER A 104 -5.28 1.15 11.22
N ALA A 105 -5.77 0.29 10.31
CA ALA A 105 -5.45 -1.13 10.32
C ALA A 105 -4.01 -1.41 9.92
N LEU A 106 -3.50 -0.69 8.91
CA LEU A 106 -2.12 -0.83 8.45
C LEU A 106 -1.12 -0.29 9.46
N GLU A 107 -1.41 0.83 10.13
CA GLU A 107 -0.56 1.38 11.21
C GLU A 107 -0.52 0.47 12.47
N ARG A 108 -1.49 -0.44 12.63
CA ARG A 108 -1.49 -1.46 13.70
C ARG A 108 -0.67 -2.71 13.36
N VAL A 109 -0.22 -2.88 12.12
CA VAL A 109 0.67 -3.99 11.76
C VAL A 109 2.03 -3.72 12.41
N PRO A 110 2.57 -4.64 13.24
CA PRO A 110 3.87 -4.45 13.86
C PRO A 110 4.96 -4.27 12.79
N PRO A 111 5.66 -3.12 12.77
CA PRO A 111 6.74 -2.91 11.81
C PRO A 111 8.02 -3.63 12.25
N PHE A 112 8.93 -3.82 11.29
CA PHE A 112 10.30 -4.24 11.59
C PHE A 112 11.05 -3.15 12.37
N GLN A 113 12.18 -3.51 12.99
CA GLN A 113 13.02 -2.54 13.68
C GLN A 113 13.92 -1.79 12.70
N ALA A 114 13.61 -0.51 12.48
CA ALA A 114 14.51 0.40 11.79
C ALA A 114 15.65 0.88 12.72
N LYS A 115 16.85 1.03 12.18
CA LYS A 115 18.06 1.49 12.85
C LYS A 115 18.57 2.75 12.13
N GLY A 116 19.21 3.67 12.85
CA GLY A 116 19.91 4.80 12.23
C GLY A 116 19.07 5.84 11.46
N GLY A 117 17.73 5.72 11.47
CA GLY A 117 16.83 6.70 10.85
C GLY A 117 15.52 6.10 10.37
N VAL A 118 14.69 6.94 9.74
CA VAL A 118 13.42 6.50 9.12
C VAL A 118 13.71 5.73 7.84
N VAL A 119 12.98 4.64 7.65
CA VAL A 119 12.92 3.85 6.43
C VAL A 119 11.62 4.18 5.70
N VAL A 120 11.69 4.54 4.41
CA VAL A 120 10.53 4.97 3.62
C VAL A 120 10.44 4.17 2.33
N PHE A 121 9.28 3.57 2.08
CA PHE A 121 8.98 2.81 0.86
C PHE A 121 7.51 3.00 0.47
N ALA A 122 7.13 2.52 -0.72
CA ALA A 122 5.75 2.52 -1.15
C ALA A 122 5.34 1.19 -1.77
N LEU A 123 4.08 0.83 -1.56
CA LEU A 123 3.43 -0.26 -2.28
C LEU A 123 2.67 0.36 -3.45
N ASN A 124 3.04 0.01 -4.69
CA ASN A 124 2.20 0.31 -5.85
C ASN A 124 1.04 -0.68 -5.89
N VAL A 125 -0.20 -0.20 -5.91
CA VAL A 125 -1.39 -1.03 -5.68
C VAL A 125 -2.50 -0.73 -6.68
N THR A 126 -3.30 -1.75 -6.94
CA THR A 126 -4.63 -1.63 -7.54
C THR A 126 -5.67 -2.17 -6.56
N LEU A 127 -6.81 -1.49 -6.49
CA LEU A 127 -7.92 -1.82 -5.61
C LEU A 127 -9.13 -2.18 -6.48
N TRP A 128 -9.76 -3.32 -6.20
CA TRP A 128 -10.92 -3.84 -6.94
C TRP A 128 -10.72 -3.85 -8.46
N ASP A 129 -9.59 -4.44 -8.88
CA ASP A 129 -9.16 -4.60 -10.28
C ASP A 129 -9.13 -3.31 -11.12
N ALA A 130 -8.91 -2.15 -10.47
CA ALA A 130 -8.60 -0.92 -11.19
C ALA A 130 -7.37 -1.09 -12.10
N PRO A 131 -7.32 -0.44 -13.27
CA PRO A 131 -6.11 -0.39 -14.08
C PRO A 131 -4.92 0.18 -13.29
N PRO A 132 -3.70 -0.35 -13.46
CA PRO A 132 -2.51 0.18 -12.80
C PRO A 132 -2.28 1.66 -13.12
N THR A 133 -1.76 2.39 -12.14
CA THR A 133 -1.36 3.79 -12.35
C THR A 133 -0.10 3.90 -13.21
N GLY A 134 -0.02 4.94 -14.06
CA GLY A 134 1.21 5.29 -14.79
C GLY A 134 2.16 6.21 -14.01
N ARG A 135 1.80 6.58 -12.77
CA ARG A 135 2.58 7.48 -11.92
C ARG A 135 3.90 6.82 -11.51
N GLN A 136 4.97 7.63 -11.45
CA GLN A 136 6.32 7.16 -11.13
C GLN A 136 6.62 7.07 -9.61
N GLY A 137 5.71 7.56 -8.77
CA GLY A 137 5.86 7.47 -7.33
C GLY A 137 4.70 8.09 -6.55
N PRO A 138 4.70 7.87 -5.22
CA PRO A 138 3.75 8.49 -4.33
C PRO A 138 3.99 10.00 -4.24
N SER A 139 2.90 10.73 -4.10
CA SER A 139 2.83 12.16 -3.82
C SER A 139 1.61 12.42 -2.92
N PRO A 140 1.59 11.91 -1.68
CA PRO A 140 0.51 12.19 -0.75
C PRO A 140 0.37 13.69 -0.50
N ALA A 141 -0.85 14.18 -0.31
CA ALA A 141 -1.11 15.61 -0.10
C ALA A 141 -0.33 16.22 1.09
N ALA A 142 0.00 15.42 2.11
CA ALA A 142 0.84 15.87 3.23
C ALA A 142 2.29 16.15 2.79
N TRP A 143 2.84 15.33 1.90
CA TRP A 143 4.19 15.47 1.39
C TRP A 143 4.30 16.66 0.45
N GLN A 144 3.31 16.83 -0.44
CA GLN A 144 3.23 18.00 -1.31
C GLN A 144 3.27 19.29 -0.50
N ARG A 145 2.42 19.41 0.52
CA ARG A 145 2.39 20.59 1.41
C ARG A 145 3.71 20.84 2.15
N ALA A 146 4.42 19.79 2.58
CA ALA A 146 5.69 19.95 3.27
C ALA A 146 6.87 20.28 2.35
N ALA A 147 6.70 20.08 1.04
CA ALA A 147 7.66 20.44 0.00
C ALA A 147 7.31 21.76 -0.71
N GLU A 148 6.18 22.40 -0.38
CA GLU A 148 5.80 23.68 -0.96
C GLU A 148 6.88 24.75 -0.67
N GLY A 149 7.27 25.48 -1.72
CA GLY A 149 8.25 26.58 -1.63
C GLY A 149 9.73 26.14 -1.67
N GLU A 150 10.00 24.84 -1.79
CA GLU A 150 11.36 24.32 -1.85
C GLU A 150 11.97 24.47 -3.24
N GLN A 151 13.20 24.98 -3.29
CA GLN A 151 13.91 25.28 -4.55
C GLN A 151 14.70 24.07 -5.07
N SER A 152 14.83 23.01 -4.28
CA SER A 152 15.57 21.80 -4.62
C SER A 152 14.82 20.56 -4.12
N PRO A 153 15.02 19.38 -4.75
CA PRO A 153 14.44 18.14 -4.28
C PRO A 153 14.83 17.86 -2.83
N ILE A 154 13.84 17.63 -1.96
CA ILE A 154 14.07 17.22 -0.58
C ILE A 154 14.28 15.72 -0.55
N GLU A 155 15.28 15.26 0.20
CA GLU A 155 15.47 13.84 0.49
C GLU A 155 14.27 13.25 1.23
N ILE A 156 13.82 12.06 0.83
CA ILE A 156 12.53 11.53 1.30
C ILE A 156 12.48 11.35 2.84
N GLY A 157 13.62 11.03 3.46
CA GLY A 157 13.71 10.91 4.92
C GLY A 157 13.42 12.23 5.61
N ASP A 158 14.00 13.32 5.11
CA ASP A 158 13.82 14.67 5.65
C ASP A 158 12.40 15.18 5.42
N LEU A 159 11.82 14.86 4.25
CA LEU A 159 10.41 15.16 3.96
C LEU A 159 9.49 14.47 4.97
N VAL A 160 9.74 13.19 5.25
CA VAL A 160 8.97 12.43 6.26
C VAL A 160 9.19 12.99 7.67
N ASP A 161 10.40 13.42 8.02
CA ASP A 161 10.69 14.07 9.30
C ASP A 161 9.90 15.37 9.49
N ARG A 162 9.63 16.12 8.41
CA ARG A 162 8.79 17.33 8.47
C ARG A 162 7.31 17.01 8.71
N VAL A 163 6.76 16.03 7.99
CA VAL A 163 5.31 15.69 8.10
C VAL A 163 4.98 14.79 9.28
N TRP A 164 5.98 14.09 9.82
CA TRP A 164 5.83 13.20 10.96
C TRP A 164 7.07 13.29 11.86
N PRO A 165 7.22 14.35 12.67
CA PRO A 165 8.41 14.57 13.49
C PRO A 165 8.62 13.48 14.55
N ALA A 166 9.88 13.18 14.88
CA ALA A 166 10.22 12.16 15.86
C ALA A 166 9.61 12.41 17.26
N SER A 167 9.45 13.69 17.63
CA SER A 167 8.88 14.15 18.90
C SER A 167 7.35 14.11 18.98
N ALA A 168 6.65 13.82 17.87
CA ALA A 168 5.21 13.64 17.88
C ALA A 168 4.89 12.30 18.56
N ALA A 169 4.90 12.27 19.90
CA ALA A 169 4.23 11.23 20.68
C ALA A 169 2.71 11.43 20.57
N HIS A 170 1.97 10.32 20.56
CA HIS A 170 0.50 10.30 20.51
C HIS A 170 -0.12 11.06 21.68
#